data_AF-A0A2S6SUS9-F1
#
_entry.id   AF-A0A2S6SUS9-F1
#
_cell.length_a   1.000
_cell.length_b   1.000
_cell.length_c   1.000
_cell.angle_alpha   90.00
_cell.angle_beta   90.00
_cell.angle_gamma   90.00
#
_symmetry.space_group_name_H-M   'P 1'
#
loop_
_entity.id
_entity.type
_entity.pdbx_description
1 polymer ?
#
loop_
_entity_poly.entity_id
_entity_poly.type
_entity_poly.pdbx_seq_one_letter_code
_entity_poly.pdbx_strand_id
1 'polypeptide(L)'
;MEIYCRLPNKLDIIKINAPIKTQTMILLFHGSNDHKNLELEAIADKYSTYYNSHRNIEVINYDWSYASSYLKASANAIKIGNVLGLEISNLKELKNIHIIAHSAGSFIAESFCQSYKNNDGVAHIETTFLDPFNLRGLSDFNYGARTHGKCADFASSIINTDDQAPTTNSILENAWNIDVTNIDRPKYFKRTGHYFPPLFYLLSMNEDTFKMRIKNHNDYPRGGLLRARN
;
A
#
# COMPACT_ATOMS: atom_id res chain seq x y z
N MET A 1 0.58 -13.90 24.71
CA MET A 1 0.29 -13.93 23.26
C MET A 1 0.41 -12.55 22.61
N GLU A 2 -0.04 -11.46 23.25
CA GLU A 2 0.09 -10.09 22.70
C GLU A 2 1.53 -9.70 22.34
N ILE A 3 2.48 -9.90 23.26
CA ILE A 3 3.90 -9.61 23.03
C ILE A 3 4.43 -10.39 21.81
N TYR A 4 4.02 -11.65 21.66
CA TYR A 4 4.43 -12.50 20.54
C TYR A 4 3.98 -11.92 19.19
N CYS A 5 2.75 -11.41 19.10
CA CYS A 5 2.19 -10.83 17.87
C CYS A 5 2.84 -9.47 17.51
N ARG A 6 3.44 -8.78 18.48
CA ARG A 6 4.14 -7.50 18.29
C ARG A 6 5.61 -7.63 17.95
N LEU A 7 6.22 -8.79 18.22
CA LEU A 7 7.63 -9.04 17.95
C LEU A 7 7.81 -9.64 16.55
N PRO A 8 8.51 -8.95 15.62
CA PRO A 8 8.78 -9.50 14.31
C PRO A 8 9.63 -10.77 14.41
N ASN A 9 9.55 -11.60 13.39
CA ASN A 9 10.50 -12.69 13.20
C ASN A 9 11.92 -12.13 12.97
N LYS A 10 12.93 -12.99 13.14
CA LYS A 10 14.25 -12.73 12.54
C LYS A 10 14.08 -12.89 11.04
N LEU A 11 14.30 -11.82 10.28
CA LEU A 11 14.05 -11.76 8.84
C LEU A 11 15.32 -11.30 8.14
N ASP A 12 15.71 -12.03 7.11
CA ASP A 12 16.69 -11.58 6.12
C ASP A 12 15.95 -10.80 5.05
N ILE A 13 15.87 -9.48 5.24
CA ILE A 13 15.05 -8.62 4.39
C ILE A 13 15.73 -8.44 3.03
N ILE A 14 14.99 -8.78 1.97
CA ILE A 14 15.46 -8.60 0.59
C ILE A 14 15.46 -7.11 0.28
N LYS A 15 16.62 -6.60 -0.12
CA LYS A 15 16.80 -5.18 -0.43
C LYS A 15 16.15 -4.81 -1.77
N ILE A 16 15.77 -3.55 -1.90
CA ILE A 16 15.34 -2.99 -3.19
C ILE A 16 16.58 -2.50 -3.94
N ASN A 17 16.90 -3.14 -5.05
CA ASN A 17 17.99 -2.70 -5.92
C ASN A 17 17.48 -1.69 -6.96
N ALA A 18 17.49 -0.41 -6.61
CA ALA A 18 17.12 0.69 -7.52
C ALA A 18 18.37 1.48 -7.96
N PRO A 19 18.49 1.88 -9.23
CA PRO A 19 19.59 2.74 -9.70
C PRO A 19 19.66 4.07 -8.93
N ILE A 20 20.89 4.59 -8.71
CA ILE A 20 21.07 5.85 -7.97
C ILE A 20 20.39 7.06 -8.63
N LYS A 21 20.15 6.98 -9.95
CA LYS A 21 19.47 7.99 -10.78
C LYS A 21 17.94 7.87 -10.78
N THR A 22 17.39 6.96 -9.98
CA THR A 22 15.93 6.80 -9.85
C THR A 22 15.31 8.10 -9.35
N GLN A 23 14.38 8.66 -10.11
CA GLN A 23 13.66 9.88 -9.76
C GLN A 23 12.22 9.60 -9.33
N THR A 24 11.63 8.49 -9.77
CA THR A 24 10.29 8.06 -9.35
C THR A 24 10.27 6.57 -9.10
N MET A 25 9.60 6.15 -8.04
CA MET A 25 9.48 4.75 -7.67
C MET A 25 8.01 4.40 -7.44
N ILE A 26 7.53 3.34 -8.08
CA ILE A 26 6.21 2.76 -7.87
C ILE A 26 6.42 1.44 -7.12
N LEU A 27 6.00 1.38 -5.86
CA LEU A 27 6.18 0.24 -4.98
C LEU A 27 4.84 -0.45 -4.77
N LEU A 28 4.77 -1.75 -5.03
CA LEU A 28 3.59 -2.56 -4.78
C LEU A 28 3.88 -3.58 -3.68
N PHE A 29 3.00 -3.64 -2.68
CA PHE A 29 3.10 -4.56 -1.54
C PHE A 29 1.83 -5.40 -1.43
N HIS A 30 1.98 -6.72 -1.61
CA HIS A 30 0.87 -7.68 -1.45
C HIS A 30 0.49 -7.92 0.02
N GLY A 31 -0.61 -8.64 0.26
CA GLY A 31 -1.05 -9.06 1.60
C GLY A 31 -0.28 -10.26 2.16
N SER A 32 -0.58 -10.68 3.40
CA SER A 32 -0.01 -11.92 3.95
C SER A 32 -0.50 -13.12 3.15
N ASN A 33 0.41 -14.01 2.75
CA ASN A 33 0.15 -15.19 1.90
C ASN A 33 -0.39 -14.86 0.49
N ASP A 34 -0.16 -13.65 -0.01
CA ASP A 34 -0.77 -13.12 -1.24
C ASP A 34 0.25 -12.78 -2.34
N HIS A 35 1.41 -13.44 -2.36
CA HIS A 35 2.48 -13.18 -3.35
C HIS A 35 2.11 -13.49 -4.81
N LYS A 36 0.98 -14.16 -5.04
CA LYS A 36 0.42 -14.48 -6.37
C LYS A 36 -0.81 -13.62 -6.68
N ASN A 37 -0.86 -12.39 -6.15
CA ASN A 37 -1.96 -11.47 -6.40
C ASN A 37 -1.91 -10.98 -7.85
N LEU A 38 -2.76 -11.56 -8.70
CA LEU A 38 -2.84 -11.25 -10.13
C LEU A 38 -3.21 -9.78 -10.39
N GLU A 39 -4.04 -9.18 -9.55
CA GLU A 39 -4.41 -7.77 -9.70
C GLU A 39 -3.20 -6.85 -9.44
N LEU A 40 -2.40 -7.09 -8.40
CA LEU A 40 -1.18 -6.32 -8.16
C LEU A 40 -0.12 -6.54 -9.25
N GLU A 41 0.04 -7.76 -9.74
CA GLU A 41 0.91 -8.05 -10.89
C GLU A 41 0.46 -7.25 -12.12
N ALA A 42 -0.83 -7.28 -12.46
CA ALA A 42 -1.37 -6.51 -13.58
C ALA A 42 -1.27 -4.99 -13.38
N ILE A 43 -1.38 -4.49 -12.14
CA ILE A 43 -1.15 -3.07 -11.82
C ILE A 43 0.31 -2.72 -12.12
N ALA A 44 1.26 -3.52 -11.64
CA ALA A 44 2.68 -3.33 -11.90
C ALA A 44 2.99 -3.34 -13.41
N ASP A 45 2.41 -4.27 -14.16
CA ASP A 45 2.56 -4.34 -15.63
C ASP A 45 2.01 -3.11 -16.34
N LYS A 46 0.87 -2.57 -15.89
CA LYS A 46 0.32 -1.32 -16.43
C LYS A 46 1.26 -0.14 -16.18
N TYR A 47 1.82 -0.02 -14.98
CA TYR A 47 2.83 1.02 -14.68
C TYR A 47 4.08 0.86 -15.53
N SER A 48 4.62 -0.36 -15.62
CA SER A 48 5.81 -0.66 -16.42
C SER A 48 5.59 -0.35 -17.91
N THR A 49 4.41 -0.69 -18.44
CA THR A 49 4.04 -0.40 -19.83
C THR A 49 3.93 1.10 -20.08
N TYR A 50 3.25 1.83 -19.19
CA TYR A 50 3.10 3.28 -19.29
C TYR A 50 4.46 4.00 -19.22
N TYR A 51 5.38 3.51 -18.38
CA TYR A 51 6.68 4.12 -18.16
C TYR A 51 7.85 3.52 -18.96
N ASN A 52 7.61 2.60 -19.89
CA ASN A 52 8.65 1.83 -20.60
C ASN A 52 9.77 2.70 -21.25
N SER A 53 9.47 3.94 -21.67
CA SER A 53 10.46 4.85 -22.23
C SER A 53 11.26 5.69 -21.21
N HIS A 54 10.95 5.59 -19.91
CA HIS A 54 11.48 6.47 -18.86
C HIS A 54 12.53 5.76 -18.01
N ARG A 55 13.82 6.03 -18.29
CA ARG A 55 14.96 5.36 -17.65
C ARG A 55 15.21 5.66 -16.16
N ASN A 56 14.44 6.59 -15.58
CA ASN A 56 14.61 7.02 -14.18
C ASN A 56 13.37 6.66 -13.32
N ILE A 57 12.55 5.73 -13.79
CA ILE A 57 11.35 5.28 -13.10
C ILE A 57 11.46 3.79 -12.84
N GLU A 58 11.31 3.40 -11.57
CA GLU A 58 11.34 2.01 -11.15
C GLU A 58 9.95 1.57 -10.74
N VAL A 59 9.50 0.41 -11.24
CA VAL A 59 8.23 -0.22 -10.85
C VAL A 59 8.57 -1.55 -10.21
N ILE A 60 8.24 -1.71 -8.93
CA ILE A 60 8.71 -2.83 -8.11
C ILE A 60 7.51 -3.47 -7.42
N ASN A 61 7.19 -4.69 -7.84
CA ASN A 61 6.26 -5.57 -7.13
C ASN A 61 7.06 -6.39 -6.11
N TYR A 62 7.03 -5.97 -4.84
CA TYR A 62 7.92 -6.49 -3.81
C TYR A 62 7.34 -7.76 -3.15
N ASP A 63 8.03 -8.89 -3.35
CA ASP A 63 7.69 -10.16 -2.72
C ASP A 63 8.24 -10.22 -1.28
N TRP A 64 7.33 -10.25 -0.31
CA TRP A 64 7.63 -10.43 1.10
C TRP A 64 7.03 -11.71 1.70
N SER A 65 6.69 -12.68 0.84
CA SER A 65 6.14 -13.99 1.25
C SER A 65 7.01 -14.72 2.27
N TYR A 66 8.33 -14.52 2.22
CA TYR A 66 9.30 -15.06 3.18
C TYR A 66 9.05 -14.62 4.63
N ALA A 67 8.29 -13.54 4.84
CA ALA A 67 7.95 -13.01 6.15
C ALA A 67 6.44 -13.14 6.48
N SER A 68 5.69 -13.88 5.67
CA SER A 68 4.25 -14.05 5.86
C SER A 68 3.94 -14.85 7.13
N SER A 69 3.06 -14.30 7.98
CA SER A 69 2.62 -14.94 9.22
C SER A 69 1.32 -14.30 9.68
N TYR A 70 0.26 -15.07 9.88
CA TYR A 70 -1.04 -14.50 10.25
C TYR A 70 -0.97 -13.65 11.54
N LEU A 71 -0.39 -14.18 12.62
CA LEU A 71 -0.31 -13.50 13.91
C LEU A 71 0.74 -12.38 13.97
N LYS A 72 1.73 -12.39 13.06
CA LYS A 72 2.85 -11.44 13.06
C LYS A 72 2.89 -10.58 11.81
N ALA A 73 1.87 -10.63 10.95
CA ALA A 73 1.86 -9.95 9.65
C ALA A 73 2.19 -8.46 9.84
N SER A 74 1.51 -7.78 10.76
CA SER A 74 1.76 -6.37 11.07
C SER A 74 3.19 -6.13 11.58
N ALA A 75 3.71 -6.98 12.47
CA ALA A 75 5.04 -6.79 13.06
C ALA A 75 6.16 -7.01 12.02
N ASN A 76 6.05 -8.06 11.22
CA ASN A 76 6.97 -8.36 10.13
C ASN A 76 6.93 -7.26 9.07
N ALA A 77 5.73 -6.85 8.64
CA ALA A 77 5.54 -5.75 7.69
C ALA A 77 6.15 -4.43 8.17
N ILE A 78 5.93 -4.07 9.45
CA ILE A 78 6.56 -2.88 10.04
C ILE A 78 8.09 -2.97 9.96
N LYS A 79 8.67 -4.12 10.32
CA LYS A 79 10.12 -4.33 10.29
C LYS A 79 10.68 -4.23 8.87
N ILE A 80 9.99 -4.79 7.88
CA ILE A 80 10.35 -4.69 6.46
C ILE A 80 10.32 -3.23 6.00
N GLY A 81 9.19 -2.54 6.16
CA GLY A 81 9.07 -1.16 5.69
C GLY A 81 10.08 -0.23 6.36
N ASN A 82 10.40 -0.41 7.65
CA ASN A 82 11.44 0.36 8.31
C ASN A 82 12.83 0.21 7.65
N VAL A 83 13.21 -1.02 7.29
CA VAL A 83 14.50 -1.28 6.63
C VAL A 83 14.51 -0.73 5.21
N LEU A 84 13.44 -0.95 4.46
CA LEU A 84 13.32 -0.46 3.09
C LEU A 84 13.30 1.08 3.04
N GLY A 85 12.55 1.74 3.93
CA GLY A 85 12.49 3.20 3.97
C GLY A 85 13.84 3.86 4.28
N LEU A 86 14.62 3.26 5.19
CA LEU A 86 15.99 3.68 5.51
C LEU A 86 16.92 3.48 4.30
N GLU A 87 16.79 2.36 3.60
CA GLU A 87 17.62 2.09 2.43
C GLU A 87 17.33 3.11 1.31
N ILE A 88 16.05 3.31 1.00
CA ILE A 88 15.62 4.20 -0.09
C ILE A 88 15.90 5.68 0.20
N SER A 89 16.02 6.10 1.47
CA SER A 89 16.41 7.49 1.80
C SER A 89 17.83 7.87 1.36
N ASN A 90 18.64 6.88 0.95
CA ASN A 90 19.96 7.11 0.36
C ASN A 90 19.90 7.50 -1.13
N LEU A 91 18.76 7.32 -1.80
CA LEU A 91 18.55 7.72 -3.20
C LEU A 91 18.26 9.23 -3.28
N LYS A 92 19.32 10.03 -3.39
CA LYS A 92 19.22 11.50 -3.34
C LYS A 92 18.56 12.14 -4.57
N GLU A 93 18.46 11.43 -5.69
CA GLU A 93 17.74 11.91 -6.88
C GLU A 93 16.23 11.62 -6.85
N LEU A 94 15.74 10.89 -5.85
CA LEU A 94 14.35 10.47 -5.75
C LEU A 94 13.45 11.67 -5.48
N LYS A 95 12.48 11.91 -6.38
CA LYS A 95 11.54 13.05 -6.30
C LYS A 95 10.14 12.61 -5.91
N ASN A 96 9.74 11.40 -6.30
CA ASN A 96 8.41 10.88 -6.03
C ASN A 96 8.44 9.38 -5.68
N ILE A 97 7.56 8.96 -4.77
CA ILE A 97 7.33 7.56 -4.41
C ILE A 97 5.82 7.33 -4.38
N HIS A 98 5.31 6.41 -5.20
CA HIS A 98 3.93 5.94 -5.11
C HIS A 98 3.93 4.54 -4.53
N ILE A 99 3.26 4.37 -3.39
CA ILE A 99 3.14 3.08 -2.71
C ILE A 99 1.71 2.56 -2.88
N ILE A 100 1.54 1.36 -3.41
CA ILE A 100 0.26 0.68 -3.58
C ILE A 100 0.29 -0.57 -2.72
N ALA A 101 -0.58 -0.64 -1.72
CA ALA A 101 -0.46 -1.65 -0.68
C ALA A 101 -1.79 -2.35 -0.44
N HIS A 102 -1.80 -3.67 -0.56
CA HIS A 102 -2.98 -4.50 -0.30
C HIS A 102 -2.91 -5.13 1.10
N SER A 103 -4.02 -5.10 1.84
CA SER A 103 -4.18 -5.88 3.08
C SER A 103 -3.03 -5.58 4.08
N ALA A 104 -2.33 -6.61 4.57
CA ALA A 104 -1.19 -6.49 5.48
C ALA A 104 0.02 -5.72 4.89
N GLY A 105 0.14 -5.62 3.56
CA GLY A 105 1.14 -4.78 2.90
C GLY A 105 1.01 -3.30 3.29
N SER A 106 -0.16 -2.87 3.74
CA SER A 106 -0.41 -1.50 4.25
C SER A 106 0.51 -1.12 5.40
N PHE A 107 0.88 -2.08 6.25
CA PHE A 107 1.86 -1.85 7.32
C PHE A 107 3.28 -1.62 6.79
N ILE A 108 3.65 -2.23 5.66
CA ILE A 108 4.93 -1.95 4.98
C ILE A 108 4.90 -0.52 4.46
N ALA A 109 3.81 -0.11 3.79
CA ALA A 109 3.69 1.22 3.23
C ALA A 109 3.81 2.33 4.30
N GLU A 110 3.09 2.18 5.42
CA GLU A 110 3.15 3.18 6.50
C GLU A 110 4.53 3.24 7.16
N SER A 111 5.13 2.10 7.51
CA SER A 111 6.46 2.11 8.16
C SER A 111 7.59 2.48 7.20
N PHE A 112 7.46 2.15 5.92
CA PHE A 112 8.34 2.64 4.86
C PHE A 112 8.32 4.15 4.81
N CYS A 113 7.14 4.76 4.70
CA CYS A 113 7.02 6.21 4.61
C CYS A 113 7.67 6.87 5.83
N GLN A 114 7.29 6.42 7.04
CA GLN A 114 7.80 6.99 8.28
C GLN A 114 9.32 6.89 8.35
N SER A 115 9.87 5.71 8.06
CA SER A 115 11.32 5.50 8.07
C SER A 115 12.04 6.34 7.02
N TYR A 116 11.49 6.44 5.80
CA TYR A 116 12.06 7.28 4.74
C TYR A 116 12.14 8.76 5.16
N LYS A 117 11.02 9.34 5.63
CA LYS A 117 10.96 10.74 6.07
C LYS A 117 11.84 11.00 7.30
N ASN A 118 11.91 10.04 8.24
CA ASN A 118 12.76 10.15 9.43
C ASN A 118 14.27 10.07 9.13
N ASN A 119 14.66 9.64 7.94
CA ASN A 119 16.06 9.54 7.50
C ASN A 119 16.34 10.53 6.35
N ASP A 120 15.82 11.76 6.48
CA ASP A 120 16.03 12.89 5.56
C ASP A 120 15.54 12.65 4.13
N GLY A 121 14.59 11.73 3.95
CA GLY A 121 13.92 11.53 2.67
C GLY A 121 13.00 12.70 2.31
N VAL A 122 13.20 13.30 1.14
CA VAL A 122 12.50 14.52 0.69
C VAL A 122 11.53 14.30 -0.48
N ALA A 123 11.46 13.09 -1.04
CA ALA A 123 10.51 12.79 -2.11
C ALA A 123 9.05 13.02 -1.66
N HIS A 124 8.22 13.40 -2.63
CA HIS A 124 6.76 13.42 -2.47
C HIS A 124 6.24 11.98 -2.45
N ILE A 125 5.48 11.62 -1.42
CA ILE A 125 4.96 10.27 -1.22
C ILE A 125 3.45 10.26 -1.39
N GLU A 126 2.98 9.39 -2.29
CA GLU A 126 1.58 9.03 -2.40
C GLU A 126 1.38 7.59 -1.98
N THR A 127 0.33 7.32 -1.21
CA THR A 127 -0.05 5.95 -0.84
C THR A 127 -1.47 5.63 -1.27
N THR A 128 -1.65 4.47 -1.88
CA THR A 128 -2.96 3.88 -2.19
C THR A 128 -3.10 2.58 -1.42
N PHE A 129 -3.98 2.59 -0.43
CA PHE A 129 -4.33 1.42 0.36
C PHE A 129 -5.50 0.67 -0.28
N LEU A 130 -5.30 -0.59 -0.60
CA LEU A 130 -6.30 -1.48 -1.15
C LEU A 130 -6.74 -2.42 -0.04
N ASP A 131 -7.91 -2.15 0.54
CA ASP A 131 -8.50 -2.92 1.63
C ASP A 131 -7.53 -3.19 2.80
N PRO A 132 -7.05 -2.12 3.46
CA PRO A 132 -5.92 -2.20 4.39
C PRO A 132 -6.23 -3.01 5.64
N PHE A 133 -5.32 -3.90 6.03
CA PHE A 133 -5.40 -4.63 7.30
C PHE A 133 -5.07 -3.71 8.48
N ASN A 134 -5.90 -3.71 9.51
CA ASN A 134 -5.81 -2.73 10.61
C ASN A 134 -5.39 -3.30 11.97
N LEU A 135 -5.42 -4.63 12.15
CA LEU A 135 -5.04 -5.25 13.42
C LEU A 135 -3.53 -5.14 13.69
N ARG A 136 -3.18 -4.66 14.89
CA ARG A 136 -1.83 -4.73 15.44
C ARG A 136 -1.83 -5.45 16.79
N GLY A 137 -1.24 -6.64 16.83
CA GLY A 137 -1.32 -7.51 18.00
C GLY A 137 -2.66 -8.25 18.04
N LEU A 138 -3.19 -8.53 19.22
CA LEU A 138 -4.48 -9.20 19.44
C LEU A 138 -5.58 -8.26 19.90
N SER A 139 -5.24 -7.06 20.38
CA SER A 139 -6.21 -6.16 21.02
C SER A 139 -6.44 -4.83 20.30
N ASP A 140 -5.54 -4.41 19.39
CA ASP A 140 -5.66 -3.13 18.70
C ASP A 140 -6.16 -3.33 17.25
N PHE A 141 -7.45 -3.62 17.13
CA PHE A 141 -8.13 -3.92 15.85
C PHE A 141 -8.19 -2.71 14.90
N ASN A 142 -8.06 -1.50 15.42
CA ASN A 142 -8.19 -0.25 14.67
C ASN A 142 -6.86 0.50 14.55
N TYR A 143 -5.71 -0.15 14.82
CA TYR A 143 -4.41 0.51 14.75
C TYR A 143 -4.21 1.13 13.36
N GLY A 144 -4.36 0.32 12.31
CA GLY A 144 -4.20 0.77 10.93
C GLY A 144 -5.14 1.91 10.56
N ALA A 145 -6.40 1.86 11.02
CA ALA A 145 -7.40 2.90 10.74
C ALA A 145 -6.94 4.29 11.22
N ARG A 146 -6.23 4.33 12.36
CA ARG A 146 -5.70 5.56 12.97
C ARG A 146 -4.33 5.98 12.43
N THR A 147 -3.59 5.08 11.79
CA THR A 147 -2.18 5.31 11.43
C THR A 147 -1.88 5.34 9.94
N HIS A 148 -2.51 4.46 9.16
CA HIS A 148 -2.21 4.31 7.74
C HIS A 148 -2.48 5.60 6.98
N GLY A 149 -1.46 6.07 6.25
CA GLY A 149 -1.51 7.27 5.42
C GLY A 149 -1.01 8.54 6.12
N LYS A 150 -0.74 8.49 7.42
CA LYS A 150 -0.37 9.67 8.22
C LYS A 150 0.90 10.36 7.71
N CYS A 151 1.88 9.57 7.26
CA CYS A 151 3.17 10.09 6.80
C CYS A 151 3.15 10.59 5.34
N ALA A 152 2.22 10.10 4.51
CA ALA A 152 2.22 10.41 3.08
C ALA A 152 1.77 11.84 2.79
N ASP A 153 2.32 12.45 1.73
CA ASP A 153 1.91 13.76 1.25
C ASP A 153 0.47 13.70 0.68
N PHE A 154 0.10 12.58 0.07
CA PHE A 154 -1.28 12.20 -0.24
C PHE A 154 -1.53 10.72 0.06
N ALA A 155 -2.67 10.40 0.68
CA ALA A 155 -3.10 9.03 0.92
C ALA A 155 -4.53 8.80 0.43
N SER A 156 -4.75 7.68 -0.23
CA SER A 156 -6.07 7.21 -0.64
C SER A 156 -6.30 5.79 -0.16
N SER A 157 -7.54 5.42 0.08
CA SER A 157 -7.92 4.05 0.41
C SER A 157 -9.13 3.63 -0.40
N ILE A 158 -9.09 2.43 -0.97
CA ILE A 158 -10.23 1.78 -1.60
C ILE A 158 -10.59 0.61 -0.69
N ILE A 159 -11.81 0.62 -0.16
CA ILE A 159 -12.26 -0.34 0.86
C ILE A 159 -13.52 -1.06 0.40
N ASN A 160 -13.65 -2.31 0.84
CA ASN A 160 -14.87 -3.07 0.71
C ASN A 160 -15.40 -3.48 2.09
N THR A 161 -16.49 -2.85 2.53
CA THR A 161 -16.98 -2.99 3.91
C THR A 161 -17.81 -4.24 4.17
N ASP A 162 -18.24 -4.94 3.11
CA ASP A 162 -18.95 -6.23 3.20
C ASP A 162 -18.01 -7.45 3.22
N ASP A 163 -16.69 -7.24 3.22
CA ASP A 163 -15.75 -8.33 3.25
C ASP A 163 -15.87 -9.12 4.56
N GLN A 164 -15.48 -10.40 4.52
CA GLN A 164 -15.40 -11.25 5.72
C GLN A 164 -14.00 -11.24 6.34
N ALA A 165 -13.08 -10.44 5.78
CA ALA A 165 -11.72 -10.38 6.26
C ALA A 165 -11.69 -9.52 7.54
N PRO A 166 -11.20 -10.07 8.66
CA PRO A 166 -11.23 -9.34 9.91
C PRO A 166 -10.33 -8.10 9.81
N THR A 167 -10.85 -6.96 10.24
CA THR A 167 -10.13 -5.68 10.37
C THR A 167 -9.66 -5.03 9.07
N THR A 168 -10.26 -5.35 7.93
CA THR A 168 -9.96 -4.69 6.63
C THR A 168 -11.03 -3.70 6.19
N ASN A 169 -12.20 -3.74 6.83
CA ASN A 169 -13.41 -3.01 6.49
C ASN A 169 -13.54 -1.61 7.16
N SER A 170 -12.43 -0.95 7.48
CA SER A 170 -12.45 0.33 8.21
C SER A 170 -12.02 1.51 7.34
N ILE A 171 -12.72 2.63 7.52
CA ILE A 171 -12.34 3.93 6.95
C ILE A 171 -11.03 4.38 7.62
N LEU A 172 -10.05 4.81 6.82
CA LEU A 172 -8.80 5.35 7.33
C LEU A 172 -8.93 6.84 7.65
N GLU A 173 -8.53 7.24 8.86
CA GLU A 173 -8.58 8.62 9.34
C GLU A 173 -7.65 9.54 8.55
N ASN A 174 -6.54 9.00 8.03
CA ASN A 174 -5.51 9.78 7.36
C ASN A 174 -5.51 9.62 5.83
N ALA A 175 -6.56 9.06 5.23
CA ALA A 175 -6.65 8.91 3.77
C ALA A 175 -7.97 9.48 3.23
N TRP A 176 -8.02 9.75 1.93
CA TRP A 176 -9.28 9.91 1.22
C TRP A 176 -9.81 8.53 0.86
N ASN A 177 -11.01 8.19 1.32
CA ASN A 177 -11.56 6.84 1.26
C ASN A 177 -12.59 6.72 0.13
N ILE A 178 -12.52 5.62 -0.60
CA ILE A 178 -13.47 5.21 -1.64
C ILE A 178 -14.05 3.88 -1.19
N ASP A 179 -15.32 3.88 -0.83
CA ASP A 179 -16.07 2.68 -0.48
C ASP A 179 -16.71 2.08 -1.74
N VAL A 180 -16.26 0.88 -2.11
CA VAL A 180 -16.70 0.17 -3.32
C VAL A 180 -17.69 -0.95 -3.01
N THR A 181 -18.22 -1.02 -1.79
CA THR A 181 -19.11 -2.11 -1.34
C THR A 181 -20.33 -2.29 -2.24
N ASN A 182 -20.90 -1.19 -2.73
CA ASN A 182 -22.13 -1.18 -3.51
C ASN A 182 -21.91 -1.16 -5.04
N ILE A 183 -20.68 -1.42 -5.50
CA ILE A 183 -20.41 -1.56 -6.95
C ILE A 183 -20.63 -3.01 -7.37
N ASP A 184 -21.26 -3.19 -8.53
CA ASP A 184 -21.43 -4.50 -9.14
C ASP A 184 -20.07 -5.09 -9.51
N ARG A 185 -19.75 -6.24 -8.91
CA ARG A 185 -18.53 -6.98 -9.24
C ARG A 185 -18.71 -7.64 -10.61
N PRO A 186 -17.67 -7.64 -11.48
CA PRO A 186 -17.77 -8.35 -12.74
C PRO A 186 -18.13 -9.82 -12.54
N LYS A 187 -19.03 -10.38 -13.37
CA LYS A 187 -19.53 -11.76 -13.23
C LYS A 187 -18.43 -12.84 -13.19
N TYR A 188 -17.26 -12.55 -13.75
CA TYR A 188 -16.10 -13.45 -13.75
C TYR A 188 -15.25 -13.37 -12.47
N PHE A 189 -15.48 -12.37 -11.60
CA PHE A 189 -14.74 -12.21 -10.35
C PHE A 189 -15.25 -13.20 -9.30
N LYS A 190 -14.45 -14.24 -9.03
CA LYS A 190 -14.78 -15.35 -8.12
C LYS A 190 -14.07 -15.29 -6.76
N ARG A 191 -13.19 -14.29 -6.54
CA ARG A 191 -12.46 -14.13 -5.28
C ARG A 191 -13.36 -13.51 -4.21
N THR A 192 -12.91 -13.55 -2.96
CA THR A 192 -13.61 -12.89 -1.85
C THR A 192 -13.67 -11.37 -2.07
N GLY A 193 -14.59 -10.70 -1.39
CA GLY A 193 -14.73 -9.24 -1.44
C GLY A 193 -13.45 -8.47 -1.11
N HIS A 194 -12.55 -9.08 -0.34
CA HIS A 194 -11.25 -8.51 0.03
C HIS A 194 -10.36 -8.20 -1.19
N TYR A 195 -10.51 -8.96 -2.27
CA TYR A 195 -9.75 -8.76 -3.51
C TYR A 195 -10.44 -7.83 -4.51
N PHE A 196 -11.61 -7.29 -4.17
CA PHE A 196 -12.31 -6.39 -5.06
C PHE A 196 -11.63 -5.01 -5.14
N PRO A 197 -11.11 -4.40 -4.06
CA PRO A 197 -10.39 -3.14 -4.14
C PRO A 197 -9.16 -3.14 -5.08
N PRO A 198 -8.28 -4.16 -5.07
CA PRO A 198 -7.24 -4.29 -6.12
C PRO A 198 -7.79 -4.34 -7.54
N LEU A 199 -8.85 -5.12 -7.78
CA LEU A 199 -9.47 -5.21 -9.10
C LEU A 199 -10.10 -3.87 -9.51
N PHE A 200 -10.83 -3.22 -8.62
CA PHE A 200 -11.43 -1.92 -8.87
C PHE A 200 -10.37 -0.87 -9.19
N TYR A 201 -9.27 -0.83 -8.44
CA TYR A 201 -8.14 0.05 -8.75
C TYR A 201 -7.60 -0.24 -10.16
N LEU A 202 -7.30 -1.51 -10.48
CA LEU A 202 -6.81 -1.92 -11.80
C LEU A 202 -7.73 -1.50 -12.95
N LEU A 203 -9.04 -1.65 -12.77
CA LEU A 203 -10.07 -1.31 -13.78
C LEU A 203 -10.29 0.19 -13.91
N SER A 204 -10.06 0.96 -12.84
CA SER A 204 -10.23 2.42 -12.83
C SER A 204 -8.97 3.20 -13.23
N MET A 205 -7.82 2.53 -13.38
CA MET A 205 -6.58 3.18 -13.80
C MET A 205 -6.76 3.93 -15.13
N ASN A 206 -6.37 5.19 -15.13
CA ASN A 206 -6.38 6.13 -16.26
C ASN A 206 -5.08 6.96 -16.27
N GLU A 207 -4.94 7.91 -17.19
CA GLU A 207 -3.74 8.76 -17.27
C GLU A 207 -3.38 9.46 -15.95
N ASP A 208 -4.39 9.95 -15.22
CA ASP A 208 -4.19 10.65 -13.95
C ASP A 208 -3.73 9.71 -12.84
N THR A 209 -3.97 8.41 -12.99
CA THR A 209 -3.49 7.40 -12.05
C THR A 209 -1.97 7.28 -12.09
N PHE A 210 -1.36 7.47 -13.27
CA PHE A 210 0.08 7.40 -13.43
C PHE A 210 0.77 8.68 -12.95
N LYS A 211 0.09 9.82 -13.02
CA LYS A 211 0.65 11.14 -12.70
C LYS A 211 0.56 11.43 -11.20
N MET A 212 1.71 11.63 -10.57
CA MET A 212 1.80 12.06 -9.17
C MET A 212 1.63 13.58 -9.02
N ARG A 213 1.31 14.03 -7.80
CA ARG A 213 1.11 15.44 -7.39
C ARG A 213 -0.11 16.13 -8.00
N ILE A 214 -1.02 15.37 -8.61
CA ILE A 214 -2.31 15.91 -9.07
C ILE A 214 -3.30 16.00 -7.91
N LYS A 215 -3.28 15.03 -7.00
CA LYS A 215 -4.21 14.95 -5.87
C LYS A 215 -3.57 15.51 -4.61
N ASN A 216 -4.38 16.15 -3.77
CA ASN A 216 -3.97 16.68 -2.48
C ASN A 216 -5.13 16.60 -1.47
N HIS A 217 -4.80 16.76 -0.19
CA HIS A 217 -5.79 16.64 0.88
C HIS A 217 -6.67 17.88 1.12
N ASN A 218 -6.48 18.97 0.38
CA ASN A 218 -7.45 20.06 0.38
C ASN A 218 -8.69 19.70 -0.46
N ASP A 219 -8.46 19.07 -1.62
CA ASP A 219 -9.54 18.64 -2.53
C ASP A 219 -10.12 17.26 -2.13
N TYR A 220 -9.28 16.41 -1.55
CA TYR A 220 -9.61 15.04 -1.14
C TYR A 220 -9.28 14.85 0.35
N PRO A 221 -10.13 15.35 1.26
CA PRO A 221 -9.80 15.45 2.68
C PRO A 221 -9.51 14.10 3.33
N ARG A 222 -8.54 14.09 4.25
CA ARG A 222 -8.27 12.94 5.13
C ARG A 222 -9.52 12.60 5.94
N GLY A 223 -9.84 11.32 6.04
CA GLY A 223 -11.10 10.83 6.64
C GLY A 223 -12.33 11.06 5.77
N GLY A 224 -12.21 11.77 4.63
CA GLY A 224 -13.27 11.93 3.65
C GLY A 224 -13.66 10.57 3.07
N LEU A 225 -14.95 10.42 2.73
CA LEU A 225 -15.52 9.18 2.20
C LEU A 225 -16.34 9.46 0.94
N LEU A 226 -15.94 8.85 -0.17
CA LEU A 226 -16.73 8.70 -1.38
C LEU A 226 -17.35 7.30 -1.40
N ARG A 227 -18.69 7.21 -1.40
CA ARG A 227 -19.40 5.95 -1.64
C ARG A 227 -19.63 5.79 -3.13
N ALA A 228 -18.90 4.88 -3.75
CA ALA A 228 -19.07 4.59 -5.17
C ALA A 228 -20.38 3.85 -5.42
N ARG A 229 -20.98 4.12 -6.59
CA ARG A 229 -22.27 3.57 -7.04
C ARG A 229 -22.20 3.30 -8.54
N ASN A 230 -22.97 2.33 -9.00
CA ASN A 230 -23.16 2.04 -10.44
C ASN A 230 -23.77 3.22 -11.19
#